data_AF-A0A7X8MIT1-F1
#
_entry.id   AF-A0A7X8MIT1-F1
#
_cell.length_a   1.000
_cell.length_b   1.000
_cell.length_c   1.000
_cell.angle_alpha   90.00
_cell.angle_beta   90.00
_cell.angle_gamma   90.00
#
_symmetry.space_group_name_H-M   'P 1'
#
loop_
_entity.id
_entity.type
_entity.pdbx_description
1 polymer ?
#
loop_
_entity_poly.entity_id
_entity_poly.type
_entity_poly.pdbx_seq_one_letter_code
_entity_poly.pdbx_strand_id
1 'polypeptide(L)'
;GVIIAPVILNEGWQQDYKALLDDLAEHIDYQPGMDFTFEVISHRFTSRARSNILEVFPQTDLPMDEEIDRQYKYGQFGYGKYVYTNDKLAEMKALFKEEISESFPQAVINYLI
;
A
#
# COMPACT_ATOMS: atom_id res chain seq x y z
N GLY A 1 14.12 4.11 -8.16
CA GLY A 1 13.24 3.48 -7.16
C GLY A 1 11.89 4.17 -7.14
N VAL A 2 10.89 3.56 -6.50
CA VAL A 2 9.53 4.07 -6.39
C VAL A 2 8.93 3.78 -5.02
N ILE A 3 8.02 4.65 -4.59
CA ILE A 3 7.18 4.45 -3.42
C ILE A 3 5.75 4.20 -3.89
N ILE A 4 5.18 3.03 -3.58
CA ILE A 4 3.78 2.71 -3.85
C ILE A 4 2.99 2.96 -2.56
N ALA A 5 2.37 4.13 -2.48
CA ALA A 5 1.66 4.57 -1.30
C ALA A 5 0.55 5.60 -1.62
N PRO A 6 -0.61 5.54 -0.92
CA PRO A 6 -1.03 4.44 -0.06
C PRO A 6 -1.52 3.25 -0.88
N VAL A 7 -1.23 2.02 -0.43
CA VAL A 7 -1.87 0.83 -1.00
C VAL A 7 -3.27 0.67 -0.44
N ILE A 8 -4.27 0.59 -1.32
CA ILE A 8 -5.68 0.46 -0.99
C ILE A 8 -6.18 -0.92 -1.44
N LEU A 9 -6.70 -1.72 -0.50
CA LEU A 9 -7.10 -3.13 -0.72
C LEU A 9 -8.60 -3.28 -0.98
N ASN A 10 -9.13 -2.52 -1.95
CA ASN A 10 -10.52 -2.60 -2.40
C ASN A 10 -10.72 -3.80 -3.34
N GLU A 11 -11.97 -4.11 -3.72
CA GLU A 11 -12.22 -5.15 -4.73
C GLU A 11 -11.42 -4.89 -6.02
N GLY A 12 -10.76 -5.94 -6.54
CA GLY A 12 -9.92 -5.84 -7.74
C GLY A 12 -8.49 -5.34 -7.53
N TRP A 13 -8.09 -4.96 -6.31
CA TRP A 13 -6.78 -4.34 -6.04
C TRP A 13 -5.59 -5.16 -6.57
N GLN A 14 -5.67 -6.49 -6.54
CA GLN A 14 -4.55 -7.35 -6.97
C GLN A 14 -4.26 -7.16 -8.46
N GLN A 15 -5.31 -7.15 -9.28
CA GLN A 15 -5.20 -6.95 -10.72
C GLN A 15 -4.74 -5.52 -11.03
N ASP A 16 -5.26 -4.53 -10.31
CA ASP A 16 -4.89 -3.13 -10.50
C ASP A 16 -3.41 -2.86 -10.19
N TYR A 17 -2.89 -3.42 -9.10
CA TYR A 17 -1.46 -3.24 -8.75
C TYR A 17 -0.52 -4.08 -9.61
N LYS A 18 -0.96 -5.23 -10.13
CA LYS A 18 -0.22 -5.96 -11.17
C LYS A 18 -0.07 -5.09 -12.41
N ALA A 19 -1.19 -4.58 -12.93
CA ALA A 19 -1.20 -3.71 -14.11
C ALA A 19 -0.34 -2.45 -13.89
N LEU A 20 -0.38 -1.85 -12.69
CA LEU A 20 0.49 -0.71 -12.35
C LEU A 20 1.98 -1.06 -12.46
N LEU A 21 2.38 -2.24 -11.98
CA LEU A 21 3.77 -2.68 -12.01
C LEU A 21 4.23 -2.99 -13.45
N ASP A 22 3.39 -3.64 -14.24
CA ASP A 22 3.63 -3.90 -15.66
C ASP A 22 3.81 -2.59 -16.43
N ASP A 23 2.86 -1.66 -16.28
CA ASP A 23 2.90 -0.33 -16.90
C ASP A 23 4.15 0.44 -16.48
N LEU A 24 4.50 0.40 -15.19
CA LEU A 24 5.69 1.07 -14.68
C LEU A 24 6.97 0.50 -15.30
N ALA A 25 7.08 -0.83 -15.39
CA ALA A 25 8.24 -1.50 -15.97
C ALA A 25 8.45 -1.11 -17.44
N GLU A 26 7.36 -1.05 -18.21
CA GLU A 26 7.38 -0.60 -19.61
C GLU A 26 7.80 0.87 -19.72
N HIS A 27 7.19 1.76 -18.95
CA HIS A 27 7.42 3.20 -19.08
C HIS A 27 8.83 3.64 -18.68
N ILE A 28 9.46 2.93 -17.74
CA ILE A 28 10.84 3.21 -17.33
C ILE A 28 11.87 2.41 -18.13
N ASP A 29 11.42 1.58 -19.08
CA ASP A 29 12.24 0.61 -19.82
C ASP A 29 13.16 -0.18 -18.87
N TYR A 30 12.54 -0.82 -17.87
CA TYR A 30 13.30 -1.50 -16.83
C TYR A 30 14.13 -2.66 -17.41
N GLN A 31 15.40 -2.72 -17.01
CA GLN A 31 16.32 -3.79 -17.37
C GLN A 31 16.93 -4.42 -16.13
N PRO A 32 17.11 -5.76 -16.09
CA PRO A 32 17.79 -6.43 -14.97
C PRO A 32 19.17 -5.83 -14.70
N GLY A 33 19.43 -5.51 -13.42
CA GLY A 33 20.69 -4.90 -12.98
C GLY A 33 20.66 -3.38 -12.87
N MET A 34 19.55 -2.73 -13.24
CA MET A 34 19.30 -1.34 -12.86
C MET A 34 19.20 -1.21 -11.35
N ASP A 35 19.84 -0.20 -10.77
CA ASP A 35 19.70 0.14 -9.35
C ASP A 35 18.30 0.73 -9.10
N PHE A 36 17.36 -0.16 -8.78
CA PHE A 36 15.96 0.19 -8.58
C PHE A 36 15.41 -0.42 -7.30
N THR A 37 14.75 0.43 -6.51
CA THR A 37 14.26 0.07 -5.19
C THR A 37 12.76 0.30 -5.07
N PHE A 38 12.10 -0.50 -4.22
CA PHE A 38 10.67 -0.40 -3.92
C PHE A 38 10.44 -0.19 -2.42
N GLU A 39 9.54 0.75 -2.11
CA GLU A 39 8.95 0.95 -0.79
C GLU A 39 7.43 0.89 -0.94
N VAL A 40 6.77 -0.06 -0.28
CA VAL A 40 5.31 -0.23 -0.39
C VAL A 40 4.66 0.00 0.97
N ILE A 41 3.69 0.90 1.01
CA ILE A 41 3.10 1.38 2.26
C ILE A 41 1.58 1.29 2.17
N SER A 42 1.00 0.42 2.99
CA SER A 42 -0.44 0.30 3.14
C SER A 42 -1.10 1.59 3.61
N HIS A 43 -2.34 1.80 3.15
CA HIS A 43 -3.19 2.86 3.66
C HIS A 43 -3.35 2.74 5.18
N ARG A 44 -3.21 3.87 5.87
CA ARG A 44 -3.37 4.00 7.31
C ARG A 44 -3.90 5.37 7.66
N PHE A 45 -4.64 5.48 8.75
CA PHE A 45 -5.20 6.75 9.19
C PHE A 45 -5.34 6.81 10.71
N THR A 46 -5.56 8.01 11.25
CA THR A 46 -5.91 8.22 12.66
C THR A 46 -7.36 8.69 12.74
N SER A 47 -8.03 8.52 13.88
CA SER A 47 -9.40 9.03 14.05
C SER A 47 -9.48 10.54 13.80
N ARG A 48 -8.46 11.31 14.19
CA ARG A 48 -8.38 12.75 13.90
C ARG A 48 -8.32 13.02 12.39
N ALA A 49 -7.49 12.29 11.66
CA ALA A 49 -7.40 12.46 10.20
C ALA A 49 -8.72 12.09 9.52
N ARG A 50 -9.34 10.99 9.93
CA ARG A 50 -10.67 10.57 9.45
C ARG A 50 -11.72 11.66 9.66
N SER A 51 -11.85 12.19 10.88
CA SER A 51 -12.81 13.26 11.18
C SER A 51 -12.58 14.51 10.32
N ASN A 52 -11.32 14.94 10.18
CA ASN A 52 -10.99 16.10 9.36
C ASN A 52 -11.33 15.87 7.88
N ILE A 53 -11.04 14.68 7.34
CA ILE A 53 -11.34 14.36 5.94
C ILE A 53 -12.85 14.33 5.72
N LEU A 54 -13.63 13.74 6.62
CA LEU A 54 -15.10 13.68 6.48
C LEU A 54 -15.77 15.04 6.60
N GLU A 55 -15.18 15.97 7.36
CA GLU A 55 -15.66 17.36 7.45
C GLU A 55 -15.46 18.12 6.13
N VAL A 56 -14.29 17.95 5.49
CA VAL A 56 -13.95 18.65 4.24
C VAL A 56 -14.52 17.95 3.00
N PHE A 57 -14.55 16.61 3.01
CA PHE A 57 -14.99 15.74 1.92
C PHE A 57 -16.03 14.72 2.42
N PRO A 58 -17.29 15.14 2.69
CA PRO A 58 -18.30 14.26 3.26
C PRO A 58 -18.70 13.07 2.38
N GLN A 59 -18.41 13.13 1.09
CA GLN A 59 -18.74 12.11 0.08
C GLN A 59 -17.47 11.38 -0.40
N THR A 60 -16.44 11.27 0.44
CA THR A 60 -15.22 10.55 0.09
C THR A 60 -15.44 9.04 0.07
N ASP A 61 -14.89 8.37 -0.94
CA ASP A 61 -14.88 6.90 -1.04
C ASP A 61 -13.63 6.28 -0.39
N LEU A 62 -12.84 7.06 0.36
CA LEU A 62 -11.66 6.55 1.04
C LEU A 62 -12.06 5.51 2.11
N PRO A 63 -11.49 4.29 2.10
CA PRO A 63 -11.86 3.23 3.03
C PRO A 63 -11.24 3.47 4.41
N MET A 64 -11.94 4.30 5.19
CA MET A 64 -11.58 4.72 6.54
C MET A 64 -12.57 4.21 7.60
N ASP A 65 -13.23 3.08 7.35
CA ASP A 65 -13.99 2.38 8.38
C ASP A 65 -13.02 1.80 9.41
N GLU A 66 -13.24 2.06 10.70
CA GLU A 66 -12.36 1.63 11.79
C GLU A 66 -12.59 0.15 12.19
N GLU A 67 -13.75 -0.42 11.84
CA GLU A 67 -14.19 -1.76 12.24
C GLU A 67 -14.01 -2.79 11.12
N ILE A 68 -14.08 -2.37 9.85
CA ILE A 68 -13.99 -3.25 8.69
C ILE A 68 -12.56 -3.28 8.16
N ASP A 69 -11.95 -4.47 8.15
CA ASP A 69 -10.60 -4.72 7.62
C ASP A 69 -9.48 -3.89 8.27
N ARG A 70 -9.75 -3.22 9.41
CA ARG A 70 -8.77 -2.43 10.15
C ARG A 70 -8.46 -3.00 11.52
N GLN A 71 -7.25 -2.71 11.99
CA GLN A 71 -6.82 -2.92 13.37
C GLN A 71 -6.11 -1.67 13.88
N TYR A 72 -6.35 -1.34 15.15
CA TYR A 72 -5.68 -0.21 15.79
C TYR A 72 -4.28 -0.60 16.26
N LYS A 73 -3.28 0.15 15.82
CA LYS A 73 -1.88 -0.03 16.23
C LYS A 73 -1.45 1.14 17.11
N TYR A 74 -1.18 0.84 18.38
CA TYR A 74 -0.65 1.81 19.34
C TYR A 74 0.75 2.26 18.94
N GLY A 75 0.97 3.57 18.93
CA GLY A 75 2.29 4.17 18.81
C GLY A 75 2.96 4.34 20.18
N GLN A 76 4.25 4.68 20.15
CA GLN A 76 5.10 4.76 21.33
C GLN A 76 4.66 5.80 22.37
N PHE A 77 3.94 6.86 21.95
CA PHE A 77 3.54 7.97 22.83
C PHE A 77 2.02 8.12 22.95
N GLY A 78 1.29 7.00 22.93
CA GLY A 78 -0.16 6.95 23.20
C GLY A 78 -1.07 7.31 22.01
N TYR A 79 -0.54 7.95 20.97
CA TYR A 79 -1.24 8.06 19.69
C TYR A 79 -1.11 6.76 18.89
N GLY A 80 -2.19 6.32 18.26
CA GLY A 80 -2.20 5.16 17.39
C GLY A 80 -2.80 5.47 16.02
N LYS A 81 -2.86 4.44 15.20
CA LYS A 81 -3.36 4.52 13.82
C LYS A 81 -4.05 3.21 13.45
N TYR A 82 -5.05 3.32 12.60
CA TYR A 82 -5.68 2.18 11.95
C TYR A 82 -4.83 1.76 10.75
N VAL A 83 -4.50 0.48 10.69
CA VAL A 83 -3.85 -0.19 9.57
C VAL A 83 -4.73 -1.36 9.14
N TYR A 84 -4.48 -1.95 7.97
CA TYR A 84 -5.16 -3.19 7.61
C TYR A 84 -4.90 -4.31 8.63
N THR A 85 -5.84 -5.26 8.74
CA THR A 85 -5.67 -6.49 9.52
C THR A 85 -4.43 -7.25 9.07
N ASN A 86 -3.90 -8.10 9.95
CA ASN A 86 -2.69 -8.88 9.64
C ASN A 86 -2.87 -9.76 8.40
N ASP A 87 -4.06 -10.33 8.20
CA ASP A 87 -4.36 -11.18 7.05
C ASP A 87 -4.32 -10.39 5.74
N LYS A 88 -5.01 -9.24 5.69
CA LYS A 88 -4.97 -8.31 4.55
C LYS A 88 -3.56 -7.80 4.25
N LEU A 89 -2.77 -7.49 5.28
CA LEU A 89 -1.37 -7.09 5.11
C LEU A 89 -0.50 -8.25 4.61
N ALA A 90 -0.78 -9.49 5.01
CA ALA A 90 -0.08 -10.66 4.51
C ALA A 90 -0.38 -10.90 3.03
N GLU A 91 -1.64 -10.78 2.61
CA GLU A 91 -2.05 -10.83 1.20
C GLU A 91 -1.36 -9.75 0.37
N MET A 92 -1.38 -8.50 0.83
CA MET A 92 -0.68 -7.38 0.21
C MET A 92 0.82 -7.69 0.03
N LYS A 93 1.48 -8.14 1.09
CA LYS A 93 2.91 -8.45 1.05
C LYS A 93 3.23 -9.62 0.12
N ALA A 94 2.37 -10.63 0.06
CA ALA A 94 2.55 -11.76 -0.84
C ALA A 94 2.48 -11.29 -2.30
N LEU A 95 1.43 -10.55 -2.67
CA LEU A 95 1.26 -10.03 -4.02
C LEU A 95 2.45 -9.16 -4.45
N PHE A 96 2.79 -8.12 -3.68
CA PHE A 96 3.87 -7.22 -4.09
C PHE A 96 5.23 -7.91 -4.14
N LYS A 97 5.49 -8.92 -3.30
CA LYS A 97 6.74 -9.71 -3.42
C LYS A 97 6.79 -10.48 -4.72
N GLU A 98 5.69 -11.14 -5.08
CA GLU A 98 5.57 -11.94 -6.30
C GLU A 98 5.68 -11.03 -7.54
N GLU A 99 4.78 -10.06 -7.67
CA GLU A 99 4.67 -9.21 -8.86
C GLU A 99 5.89 -8.32 -9.09
N ILE A 100 6.53 -7.79 -8.02
CA ILE A 100 7.79 -7.05 -8.16
C ILE A 100 8.92 -7.99 -8.60
N SER A 101 8.97 -9.23 -8.11
CA SER A 101 10.03 -10.17 -8.51
C SER A 101 9.87 -10.61 -9.97
N GLU A 102 8.64 -10.71 -10.46
CA GLU A 102 8.32 -11.01 -11.86
C GLU A 102 8.62 -9.83 -12.79
N SER A 103 8.13 -8.63 -12.44
CA SER A 103 8.20 -7.44 -13.31
C SER A 103 9.53 -6.70 -13.23
N PHE A 104 10.19 -6.75 -12.06
CA PHE A 104 11.44 -6.04 -11.77
C PHE A 104 12.51 -6.99 -11.21
N PRO A 105 12.96 -7.99 -12.01
CA PRO A 105 14.01 -8.91 -11.57
C PRO A 105 15.25 -8.14 -11.13
N GLN A 106 15.81 -8.53 -9.98
CA GLN A 106 16.98 -7.90 -9.32
C GLN A 106 16.73 -6.52 -8.65
N ALA A 107 15.50 -5.98 -8.69
CA ALA A 107 15.17 -4.80 -7.89
C ALA A 107 15.16 -5.13 -6.38
N VAL A 108 15.45 -4.14 -5.55
CA VAL A 108 15.50 -4.29 -4.09
C VAL A 108 14.19 -3.82 -3.47
N ILE A 109 13.54 -4.67 -2.68
CA ILE A 109 12.41 -4.27 -1.84
C ILE A 109 12.95 -3.83 -0.47
N ASN A 110 12.92 -2.53 -0.21
CA ASN A 110 13.39 -1.97 1.07
C ASN A 110 12.46 -2.36 2.22
N TYR A 111 11.15 -2.19 2.03
CA TYR A 111 10.14 -2.63 3.00
C TYR A 111 8.72 -2.67 2.40
N LEU A 112 7.89 -3.53 3.00
CA LEU A 112 6.45 -3.65 2.72
C LEU A 112 5.71 -3.56 4.07
N ILE A 113 4.98 -2.48 4.32
CA ILE A 113 4.44 -2.15 5.66
C ILE A 113 2.97 -1.78 5.69
#